data_AF-A0A2Z2CFN2-F1
#
_entry.id   AF-A0A2Z2CFN2-F1
#
_cell.length_a   1.000
_cell.length_b   1.000
_cell.length_c   1.000
_cell.angle_alpha   90.00
_cell.angle_beta   90.00
_cell.angle_gamma   90.00
#
_symmetry.space_group_name_H-M   'P 1'
#
loop_
_entity.id
_entity.type
_entity.pdbx_description
1 polymer ?
#
loop_
_entity_poly.entity_id
_entity_poly.type
_entity_poly.pdbx_seq_one_letter_code
_entity_poly.pdbx_strand_id
1 'polypeptide(L)' 'MRANEIKDLINYVSADNFNGDYTEELFEEFVVNIIVNSRDELTFNLKCGLSLKEKVVR' A
#
# COMPACT_ATOMS: atom_id res chain seq x y z
N MET A 1 11.76 11.00 -9.45
CA MET A 1 11.00 9.74 -9.61
C MET A 1 10.17 9.42 -8.36
N ARG A 2 10.74 9.16 -7.17
CA ARG A 2 9.95 8.83 -5.95
C ARG A 2 8.98 9.91 -5.43
N ALA A 3 9.28 11.19 -5.66
CA ALA A 3 8.45 12.28 -5.11
C ALA A 3 7.04 12.35 -5.70
N ASN A 4 6.85 11.91 -6.96
CA ASN A 4 5.52 11.88 -7.59
C ASN A 4 4.67 10.74 -7.01
N GLU A 5 5.25 9.54 -6.86
CA GLU A 5 4.54 8.37 -6.33
C GLU A 5 4.06 8.58 -4.88
N ILE A 6 4.85 9.27 -4.05
CA ILE A 6 4.42 9.67 -2.70
C ILE A 6 3.25 10.65 -2.77
N LYS A 7 3.31 11.63 -3.67
CA LYS A 7 2.26 12.64 -3.84
C LYS A 7 0.96 12.01 -4.33
N ASP A 8 1.04 11.08 -5.27
CA ASP A 8 -0.13 10.38 -5.81
C ASP A 8 -0.80 9.53 -4.71
N LEU A 9 -0.01 8.81 -3.92
CA LEU A 9 -0.52 8.06 -2.76
C LEU A 9 -1.18 9.00 -1.73
N ILE A 10 -0.54 10.13 -1.39
CA ILE A 10 -1.11 11.11 -0.44
C ILE A 10 -2.42 11.68 -0.99
N ASN A 11 -2.47 12.07 -2.25
CA ASN A 11 -3.68 12.61 -2.87
C ASN A 11 -4.83 11.59 -2.85
N TYR A 12 -4.52 10.33 -3.13
CA TYR A 12 -5.50 9.25 -3.13
C TYR A 12 -6.10 9.01 -1.73
N VAL A 13 -5.27 8.87 -0.70
CA VAL A 13 -5.77 8.64 0.69
C VAL A 13 -6.39 9.89 1.32
N SER A 14 -6.09 11.08 0.82
CA SER A 14 -6.64 12.35 1.31
C SER A 14 -7.92 12.77 0.58
N ALA A 15 -8.41 11.98 -0.37
CA ALA A 15 -9.64 12.27 -1.08
C ALA A 15 -10.86 12.11 -0.13
N ASP A 16 -11.80 13.05 -0.18
CA ASP A 16 -12.99 13.07 0.70
C ASP A 16 -13.87 11.81 0.58
N ASN A 17 -13.70 11.03 -0.49
CA ASN A 17 -14.40 9.77 -0.77
C ASN A 17 -13.53 8.52 -0.57
N PHE A 18 -12.37 8.64 0.09
CA PHE A 18 -11.56 7.48 0.43
C PHE A 18 -12.32 6.62 1.45
N ASN A 19 -12.95 5.56 0.97
CA ASN A 19 -13.79 4.66 1.76
C ASN A 19 -13.01 3.48 2.36
N GLY A 20 -11.70 3.41 2.10
CA GLY A 20 -10.85 2.31 2.53
C GLY A 20 -11.04 1.01 1.74
N ASP A 21 -11.86 1.00 0.68
CA ASP A 21 -11.97 -0.15 -0.20
C ASP A 21 -10.68 -0.29 -1.01
N TYR A 22 -10.04 -1.45 -0.88
CA TYR A 22 -8.87 -1.80 -1.63
C TYR A 22 -9.29 -2.63 -2.85
N THR A 23 -9.25 -2.02 -4.04
CA THR A 23 -9.49 -2.72 -5.31
C THR A 23 -8.21 -3.40 -5.81
N GLU A 24 -8.35 -4.37 -6.70
CA GLU A 24 -7.22 -5.03 -7.36
C GLU A 24 -6.38 -4.02 -8.17
N GLU A 25 -7.03 -3.09 -8.87
CA GLU A 25 -6.35 -2.02 -9.62
C GLU A 25 -5.47 -1.14 -8.70
N LEU A 26 -5.99 -0.73 -7.54
CA LEU A 26 -5.23 0.08 -6.58
C LEU A 26 -4.06 -0.71 -5.97
N PHE A 27 -4.28 -2.00 -5.71
CA PHE A 27 -3.21 -2.88 -5.25
C PHE A 27 -2.08 -2.92 -6.28
N GLU A 28 -2.38 -3.17 -7.55
CA GLU A 28 -1.39 -3.16 -8.63
C GLU A 28 -0.77 -1.78 -8.86
N GLU A 29 -1.52 -0.70 -8.63
CA GLU A 29 -1.06 0.67 -8.78
C GLU A 29 0.02 1.00 -7.74
N PHE A 30 -0.20 0.66 -6.47
CA PHE A 30 0.66 1.11 -5.37
C PHE A 30 1.66 0.07 -4.86
N VAL A 31 1.37 -1.24 -4.98
CA VAL A 31 2.20 -2.32 -4.41
C VAL A 31 3.19 -2.86 -5.45
N VAL A 32 4.45 -3.05 -5.05
CA VAL A 32 5.50 -3.68 -5.85
C VAL A 32 5.54 -5.18 -5.59
N ASN A 33 5.60 -5.55 -4.32
CA ASN A 33 5.61 -6.94 -3.88
C ASN A 33 5.16 -7.05 -2.43
N ILE A 34 4.87 -8.30 -2.04
CA ILE A 34 4.56 -8.67 -0.66
C ILE A 34 5.67 -9.59 -0.15
N ILE A 35 6.13 -9.34 1.06
CA ILE A 35 7.03 -10.23 1.80
C ILE A 35 6.22 -10.91 2.90
N VAL A 36 6.26 -12.25 2.91
CA VAL A 36 5.74 -13.05 4.02
C VAL A 36 6.83 -13.19 5.06
N ASN A 37 6.78 -12.37 6.12
CA ASN A 37 7.80 -12.40 7.17
C ASN A 37 7.58 -13.60 8.11
N SER A 38 6.32 -13.89 8.41
CA SER A 38 5.91 -15.04 9.21
C SER A 38 4.47 -15.42 8.88
N ARG A 39 3.93 -16.46 9.53
CA ARG A 39 2.51 -16.83 9.39
C ARG A 39 1.57 -15.68 9.75
N ASP A 40 1.97 -14.83 10.68
CA ASP A 40 1.11 -13.79 11.26
C ASP A 40 1.57 -12.37 10.89
N GLU A 41 2.53 -12.23 9.98
CA GLU A 41 3.09 -10.92 9.59
C GLU A 41 3.43 -10.86 8.09
N LEU A 42 2.92 -9.81 7.44
CA LEU A 42 3.19 -9.47 6.04
C LEU A 42 3.84 -8.09 5.95
N THR A 43 4.57 -7.84 4.86
CA THR A 43 5.04 -6.50 4.51
C THR A 43 4.73 -6.20 3.05
N PHE A 44 4.02 -5.11 2.82
CA PHE A 44 3.72 -4.56 1.50
C PHE A 44 4.79 -3.52 1.17
N ASN A 45 5.57 -3.75 0.12
CA ASN A 45 6.48 -2.73 -0.39
C ASN A 45 5.76 -1.92 -1.46
N LEU A 46 5.69 -0.61 -1.27
CA LEU A 46 5.01 0.31 -2.17
C LEU A 46 5.98 0.88 -3.20
N LYS A 47 5.48 1.24 -4.39
CA LYS A 47 6.29 1.82 -5.48
C LYS A 47 6.99 3.11 -5.05
N CYS A 48 6.33 3.88 -4.18
CA CYS A 48 6.87 5.10 -3.61
C CYS A 48 8.07 4.90 -2.66
N GLY A 49 8.45 3.65 -2.37
CA GLY A 49 9.59 3.29 -1.52
C GLY A 49 9.26 3.14 -0.04
N LEU A 50 7.98 3.21 0.34
CA LEU A 50 7.52 2.90 1.69
C LEU A 50 7.25 1.40 1.85
N SER A 51 7.36 0.92 3.09
CA SER A 51 6.99 -0.45 3.46
C SER A 51 5.95 -0.40 4.56
N LEU A 52 4.80 -1.04 4.33
CA LEU A 52 3.74 -1.20 5.32
C LEU A 52 3.81 -2.59 5.91
N LYS A 53 4.01 -2.68 7.22
CA LYS A 53 4.07 -3.94 7.95
C LYS A 53 2.75 -4.18 8.65
N GLU A 54 2.10 -5.29 8.31
CA GLU A 54 0.77 -5.64 8.81
C GLU A 54 0.79 -6.97 9.56
N LYS A 55 0.03 -7.02 10.65
CA LYS A 55 -0.26 -8.27 11.36
C LYS A 55 -1.47 -8.93 10.72
N VAL A 56 -1.35 -10.21 10.39
CA VAL A 56 -2.49 -10.99 9.89
C VAL A 56 -3.34 -11.40 11.09
N VAL A 57 -4.46 -10.70 11.29
CA VAL A 57 -5.45 -11.05 12.31
C VAL A 57 -6.43 -12.06 11.70
N ARG A 58 -6.64 -13.18 12.38
CA ARG A 58 -7.60 -14.22 12.00
C ARG A 58 -9.02 -13.85 12.41
#